data_AF-A0A4R4VFF0-F1
#
_entry.id   AF-A0A4R4VFF0-F1
#
_cell.length_a   1.000
_cell.length_b   1.000
_cell.length_c   1.000
_cell.angle_alpha   90.00
_cell.angle_beta   90.00
_cell.angle_gamma   90.00
#
_symmetry.space_group_name_H-M   'P 1'
#
loop_
_entity.id
_entity.type
_entity.pdbx_description
1 polymer ?
#
loop_
_entity_poly.entity_id
_entity_poly.type
_entity_poly.pdbx_seq_one_letter_code
_entity_poly.pdbx_strand_id
1 'polypeptide(L)' 'MPTARAEVAYEQGLRAEGGVPFYDWQVVDGALPEGLSLHRYTGAITGTPVRAGASTFTVQLRDYDKLSTPVTAYTLIVTG' A
#
# COMPACT_ATOMS: atom_id res chain seq x y z
N MET A 1 -12.76 3.94 -3.59
CA MET A 1 -11.32 4.24 -3.43
C MET A 1 -11.12 4.58 -1.97
N PRO A 2 -10.15 3.98 -1.25
CA PRO A 2 -9.89 4.34 0.14
C PRO A 2 -9.54 5.83 0.25
N THR A 3 -10.03 6.47 1.31
CA THR A 3 -9.74 7.88 1.61
C THR A 3 -8.98 8.00 2.92
N ALA A 4 -7.91 8.77 2.95
CA ALA A 4 -7.21 9.19 4.16
C ALA A 4 -7.46 10.68 4.42
N ARG A 5 -7.21 11.17 5.64
CA ARG A 5 -7.23 12.61 5.96
C ARG A 5 -5.82 13.10 6.24
N ALA A 6 -5.48 14.29 5.76
CA ALA A 6 -4.22 14.94 6.08
C ALA A 6 -4.11 15.10 7.61
N GLU A 7 -2.90 14.91 8.14
CA GLU A 7 -2.57 15.04 9.57
C GLU A 7 -3.29 14.05 10.50
N VAL A 8 -4.01 13.06 9.95
CA VAL A 8 -4.66 11.99 10.72
C VAL A 8 -3.95 10.67 10.46
N ALA A 9 -3.70 9.91 11.54
CA ALA A 9 -3.11 8.58 11.44
C ALA A 9 -3.97 7.68 10.53
N TYR A 10 -3.31 7.02 9.59
CA TYR A 10 -3.90 6.10 8.63
C TYR A 10 -3.28 4.72 8.80
N GLU A 11 -4.12 3.69 8.76
CA GLU A 11 -3.72 2.30 8.77
C GLU A 11 -4.63 1.51 7.84
N GLN A 12 -4.04 0.86 6.83
CA GLN A 12 -4.75 0.00 5.90
C GLN A 12 -3.92 -1.25 5.61
N GLY A 13 -4.44 -2.42 5.96
CA GLY A 13 -3.85 -3.69 5.53
C GLY A 13 -4.22 -4.03 4.09
N LEU A 14 -3.23 -4.33 3.26
CA LEU A 14 -3.44 -5.05 2.00
C LEU A 14 -3.66 -6.55 2.31
N ARG A 15 -4.49 -7.21 1.51
CA ARG A 15 -4.76 -8.65 1.67
C ARG A 15 -4.20 -9.40 0.47
N ALA A 16 -3.41 -10.42 0.75
CA ALA A 16 -3.02 -11.42 -0.24
C ALA A 16 -4.20 -12.38 -0.46
N GLU A 17 -4.51 -12.70 -1.71
CA GLU A 17 -5.42 -13.79 -2.05
C GLU A 17 -4.58 -15.00 -2.48
N GLY A 18 -4.42 -15.97 -1.58
CA GLY A 18 -3.55 -17.14 -1.80
C GLY A 18 -2.07 -16.90 -1.49
N GLY A 19 -1.22 -17.81 -1.95
CA GLY A 19 0.24 -17.78 -1.75
C GLY A 19 0.74 -18.48 -0.48
N VAL A 20 2.05 -18.72 -0.41
CA VAL A 20 2.70 -19.35 0.75
C VAL A 20 3.40 -18.28 1.61
N PRO A 21 3.20 -18.25 2.94
CA PRO A 21 3.78 -17.24 3.80
C PRO A 21 5.31 -17.13 3.69
N PHE A 22 5.77 -16.06 3.03
CA PHE A 22 7.03 -15.32 3.15
C PHE A 22 6.86 -14.09 2.25
N TYR A 23 5.93 -13.22 2.65
CA TYR A 23 5.48 -12.11 1.81
C TYR A 23 6.52 -10.99 1.73
N ASP A 24 6.68 -10.46 0.53
CA ASP A 24 7.52 -9.31 0.19
C ASP A 24 6.69 -8.36 -0.67
N TRP A 25 6.04 -7.42 0.00
CA TRP A 25 5.22 -6.36 -0.58
C TRP A 25 6.09 -5.19 -1.01
N GLN A 26 5.96 -4.76 -2.26
CA GLN A 26 6.79 -3.71 -2.85
C GLN A 26 5.94 -2.77 -3.72
N VAL A 27 6.21 -1.47 -3.67
CA VAL A 27 5.66 -0.52 -4.66
C VAL A 27 6.48 -0.65 -5.94
N VAL A 28 5.83 -1.00 -7.05
CA VAL A 28 6.48 -1.24 -8.34
C VAL A 28 6.21 -0.13 -9.37
N ASP A 29 5.22 0.72 -9.10
CA ASP A 29 4.90 1.90 -9.92
C ASP A 29 4.24 2.98 -9.04
N GLY A 30 4.48 4.26 -9.37
CA GLY A 30 4.03 5.40 -8.58
C GLY A 30 4.68 5.49 -7.19
N ALA A 31 4.03 6.23 -6.29
CA ALA A 31 4.50 6.42 -4.92
C ALA A 31 3.33 6.59 -3.94
N LEU A 32 3.57 6.19 -2.69
CA LEU A 32 2.68 6.50 -1.57
C LEU A 32 2.68 8.02 -1.30
N PRO A 33 1.57 8.58 -0.80
CA PRO A 33 1.56 9.94 -0.26
C PRO A 33 2.65 10.14 0.80
N GLU A 34 3.22 11.35 0.84
CA GLU A 34 4.20 11.74 1.85
C GLU A 34 3.65 11.49 3.27
N GLY A 35 4.45 10.81 4.10
CA GLY A 35 4.08 10.44 5.46
C GLY A 35 3.44 9.05 5.61
N LEU A 36 3.22 8.33 4.50
CA LEU A 36 2.81 6.92 4.51
C LEU A 36 3.95 5.98 4.12
N SER A 37 3.91 4.75 4.62
CA SER A 37 4.88 3.70 4.32
C SER A 37 4.20 2.34 4.21
N LEU A 38 4.69 1.48 3.31
CA LEU A 38 4.24 0.09 3.15
C LEU A 38 5.14 -0.84 3.94
N HIS A 39 4.56 -1.62 4.85
CA HIS A 39 5.28 -2.64 5.60
C HIS A 39 5.45 -3.90 4.74
N ARG A 40 6.70 -4.14 4.32
CA ARG A 40 7.10 -5.21 3.38
C ARG A 40 6.57 -6.61 3.69
N TYR A 41 6.42 -6.99 4.95
CA TYR A 41 6.05 -8.37 5.31
C TYR A 41 4.55 -8.55 5.60
N THR A 42 3.84 -7.47 5.90
CA THR A 42 2.43 -7.53 6.33
C THR A 42 1.49 -6.89 5.32
N GLY A 43 2.02 -6.07 4.39
CA GLY A 43 1.21 -5.29 3.46
C GLY A 43 0.49 -4.12 4.14
N ALA A 44 0.83 -3.76 5.38
CA ALA A 44 0.21 -2.65 6.08
C ALA A 44 0.75 -1.31 5.56
N ILE A 45 -0.14 -0.44 5.07
CA ILE A 45 0.16 0.95 4.77
C ILE A 45 -0.16 1.77 6.01
N THR A 46 0.86 2.36 6.64
CA THR A 46 0.71 3.11 7.88
C THR A 46 1.42 4.45 7.83
N GLY A 47 0.97 5.38 8.68
CA GLY A 47 1.60 6.69 8.88
C GLY A 47 0.58 7.81 8.93
N THR A 48 1.04 9.04 8.73
CA THR A 48 0.21 10.24 8.77
C THR A 48 0.45 11.05 7.50
N PRO A 49 -0.52 11.13 6.57
CA PRO A 49 -0.35 11.90 5.35
C PRO A 49 -0.12 13.38 5.65
N VAL A 50 0.87 14.00 5.01
CA VAL A 50 1.24 15.40 5.28
C VAL A 50 0.38 16.39 4.48
N ARG A 51 -0.06 16.01 3.28
CA ARG A 51 -0.81 16.89 2.36
C ARG A 51 -2.02 16.19 1.77
N ALA A 52 -3.10 16.94 1.61
CA ALA A 52 -4.22 16.52 0.80
C ALA A 52 -3.80 16.38 -0.67
N GLY A 53 -4.34 15.38 -1.36
CA GLY A 53 -3.98 15.04 -2.73
C GLY A 53 -4.34 13.59 -3.06
N ALA A 54 -4.47 13.30 -4.35
CA ALA A 54 -4.62 11.93 -4.82
C ALA A 54 -3.24 11.37 -5.23
N SER A 55 -2.95 10.13 -4.83
CA SER A 55 -1.77 9.40 -5.28
C SER A 55 -2.18 8.03 -5.77
N THR A 56 -1.69 7.66 -6.94
CA THR A 56 -1.87 6.34 -7.54
C THR A 56 -0.53 5.62 -7.50
N PHE A 57 -0.55 4.39 -6.98
CA PHE A 57 0.62 3.53 -6.87
C PHE A 57 0.22 2.07 -7.08
N THR A 58 1.12 1.27 -7.62
CA THR A 58 0.90 -0.16 -7.82
C THR A 58 1.77 -0.94 -6.85
N VAL A 59 1.15 -1.90 -6.14
CA VAL A 59 1.86 -2.77 -5.23
C VAL A 59 1.96 -4.17 -5.84
N GLN A 60 3.13 -4.78 -5.75
CA GLN A 60 3.30 -6.20 -6.03
C GLN A 60 3.55 -6.93 -4.72
N LEU A 61 2.86 -8.05 -4.53
CA LEU A 61 3.23 -9.05 -3.54
C LEU A 61 4.17 -10.04 -4.23
N ARG A 62 5.23 -10.46 -3.54
CA ARG A 62 5.99 -11.67 -3.84
C ARG A 62 5.93 -12.61 -2.65
N ASP A 63 5.65 -13.87 -2.89
CA ASP A 63 5.60 -14.92 -1.87
C ASP A 63 6.70 -15.95 -2.12
N TYR A 64 6.74 -16.98 -1.28
CA TYR A 64 7.86 -17.94 -1.26
C TYR A 64 8.04 -18.70 -2.57
N ASP A 65 6.93 -19.05 -3.24
CA ASP A 65 6.97 -19.80 -4.50
C ASP A 65 7.34 -18.92 -5.71
N LYS A 66 7.45 -17.58 -5.49
CA LYS A 66 7.74 -16.55 -6.49
C LYS A 66 6.69 -16.47 -7.61
N LEU A 67 5.51 -17.03 -7.41
CA LEU A 67 4.39 -17.02 -8.36
C LEU A 67 3.44 -15.86 -8.14
N SER A 68 3.59 -15.09 -7.05
CA SER A 68 2.68 -13.97 -6.78
C SER A 68 2.56 -12.98 -7.95
N THR A 69 1.30 -12.71 -8.29
CA THR A 69 0.88 -11.74 -9.28
C THR A 69 0.86 -10.31 -8.70
N PRO A 70 0.99 -9.27 -9.53
CA PRO A 70 0.81 -7.88 -9.10
C PRO A 70 -0.55 -7.72 -8.39
N VAL A 71 -0.54 -7.11 -7.21
CA VAL A 71 -1.77 -6.80 -6.47
C VAL A 71 -2.21 -5.44 -6.96
N THR A 72 -2.99 -5.41 -8.04
CA THR A 72 -3.82 -4.31 -8.60
C THR A 72 -3.43 -2.86 -8.24
N ALA A 73 -3.35 -1.96 -9.22
CA ALA A 73 -3.14 -0.53 -8.97
C ALA A 73 -4.07 0.03 -7.86
N TYR A 74 -3.47 0.61 -6.83
CA TYR A 74 -4.16 1.27 -5.73
C TYR A 74 -4.19 2.78 -5.95
N THR A 75 -5.34 3.39 -5.73
CA THR A 75 -5.47 4.84 -5.67
C THR A 75 -5.95 5.23 -4.28
N LEU A 76 -5.14 6.04 -3.62
CA LEU A 76 -5.43 6.60 -2.31
C LEU A 76 -5.70 8.10 -2.47
N ILE A 77 -6.85 8.54 -1.96
CA ILE A 77 -7.22 9.96 -1.95
C ILE A 77 -7.04 10.49 -0.53
N VAL A 78 -6.12 11.42 -0.34
CA VAL A 78 -5.97 12.16 0.92
C VAL A 78 -6.84 13.41 0.84
N THR A 79 -7.86 13.51 1.69
CA THR A 79 -8.69 14.71 1.82
C THR A 79 -8.12 15.64 2.90
N GLY A 80 -8.40 16.94 2.77
CA GLY A 80 -8.16 17.92 3.84
C GLY A 80 -9.17 17.78 4.98
#